data_AF-A0A8T3T2Q7-F1
#
_entry.id   AF-A0A8T3T2Q7-F1
#
_cell.length_a   1.000
_cell.length_b   1.000
_cell.length_c   1.000
_cell.angle_alpha   90.00
_cell.angle_beta   90.00
_cell.angle_gamma   90.00
#
_symmetry.space_group_name_H-M   'P 1'
#
loop_
_entity.id
_entity.type
_entity.pdbx_description
1 polymer ?
#
loop_
_entity_poly.entity_id
_entity_poly.type
_entity_poly.pdbx_seq_one_letter_code
_entity_poly.pdbx_strand_id
1 'polypeptide(L)'
;MTDPLPAQATPEPESSEPQPAPSHEEPASPIHERPAHEQLELAEERPPPSAEQRGPDDVDLGRRSFFRTFGREAVQAAASVAGAANVLRQGTTAAGAELLGLGLARPADAATRLDQLGFGLEAEVEARYRNPYRFADEELILIDQTQLPDRVAEVRCHVGAEVAGAIRRGVVTGGPILAQVAAYGLALTASRLRASKPYVRAASLRGTENALRNAAPASAELERALERVSAAWTGLPAGSSGDEIAVATRAEADAIASESMHHHAALGREGVTMLPWPADRPLDVLTMGSTGQFSGGIVGTAMAVLVAAATEGRDVRALVAETRPGLVGARLAAFELRNADVPYSVVADAAAGWLLSEGRVDVVLVGAERIAANGDTLATIGTLTLAVLAARSDVPFFVCAATPTIDRGTADGAALPVTFGAPSDVTLIRGMSIAPTGSDALNPTFDVTPADLITGFVTEVGVLRPPFPEA
;
A
#
# COMPACT_ATOMS: atom_id res chain seq x y z
N MET A 1 -45.04 11.96 -45.33
CA MET A 1 -44.64 11.33 -44.05
C MET A 1 -43.13 11.47 -43.97
N THR A 2 -42.53 12.35 -43.18
CA THR A 2 -43.03 13.33 -42.20
C THR A 2 -41.87 14.30 -41.97
N ASP A 3 -42.19 15.54 -41.61
CA ASP A 3 -41.31 16.71 -41.49
C ASP A 3 -40.10 16.57 -40.56
N PRO A 4 -39.04 17.38 -40.80
CA PRO A 4 -38.06 17.78 -39.79
C PRO A 4 -38.29 19.22 -39.31
N LEU A 5 -38.21 19.51 -38.01
CA LEU A 5 -38.05 20.85 -37.37
C LEU A 5 -37.92 20.64 -35.83
N PRO A 6 -37.39 21.59 -35.02
CA PRO A 6 -36.22 22.48 -35.21
C PRO A 6 -35.24 22.47 -34.01
N ALA A 7 -34.09 23.14 -34.22
CA ALA A 7 -33.13 23.56 -33.20
C ALA A 7 -33.53 24.88 -32.50
N GLN A 8 -33.34 24.99 -31.18
CA GLN A 8 -33.22 26.19 -30.32
C GLN A 8 -32.65 25.72 -28.96
N ALA A 9 -31.91 26.45 -28.13
CA ALA A 9 -31.18 27.72 -28.18
C ALA A 9 -30.26 27.73 -26.94
N THR A 10 -29.09 28.34 -27.07
CA THR A 10 -28.13 28.67 -26.00
C THR A 10 -28.67 29.79 -25.09
N PRO A 11 -28.35 29.80 -23.78
CA PRO A 11 -28.38 31.01 -22.97
C PRO A 11 -26.97 31.56 -22.71
N GLU A 12 -26.81 32.87 -22.91
CA GLU A 12 -25.66 33.70 -22.49
C GLU A 12 -25.70 33.96 -20.97
N PRO A 13 -24.56 34.33 -20.34
CA PRO A 13 -24.42 34.38 -18.88
C PRO A 13 -24.74 35.77 -18.29
N GLU A 14 -25.40 35.78 -17.13
CA GLU A 14 -25.62 36.98 -16.33
C GLU A 14 -24.40 37.31 -15.44
N SER A 15 -24.00 38.57 -15.51
CA SER A 15 -22.98 39.27 -14.73
C SER A 15 -23.41 39.54 -13.29
N SER A 16 -22.52 39.34 -12.31
CA SER A 16 -22.60 40.04 -11.02
C SER A 16 -21.21 40.37 -10.47
N GLU A 17 -21.00 41.67 -10.18
CA GLU A 17 -19.82 42.24 -9.52
C GLU A 17 -19.82 41.96 -8.01
N PRO A 18 -18.64 41.87 -7.35
CA PRO A 18 -18.54 41.58 -5.91
C PRO A 18 -18.40 42.85 -5.06
N GLN A 19 -18.99 42.84 -3.85
CA GLN A 19 -18.68 43.77 -2.77
C GLN A 19 -17.81 43.09 -1.67
N PRO A 20 -16.97 43.86 -0.95
CA PRO A 20 -15.82 43.33 -0.22
C PRO A 20 -16.09 43.01 1.26
N ALA A 21 -15.32 42.06 1.81
CA ALA A 21 -15.24 41.77 3.23
C ALA A 21 -14.11 42.58 3.92
N PRO A 22 -14.27 43.00 5.19
CA PRO A 22 -13.20 43.63 5.96
C PRO A 22 -12.43 42.64 6.86
N SER A 23 -11.11 42.78 6.80
CA SER A 23 -10.08 42.66 7.86
C SER A 23 -10.45 42.05 9.23
N HIS A 24 -9.60 41.14 9.73
CA HIS A 24 -9.13 41.18 11.12
C HIS A 24 -7.76 40.50 11.30
N GLU A 25 -6.82 41.26 11.86
CA GLU A 25 -5.52 40.85 12.39
C GLU A 25 -5.67 40.17 13.76
N GLU A 26 -4.84 39.16 14.03
CA GLU A 26 -4.52 38.67 15.38
C GLU A 26 -2.99 38.74 15.60
N PRO A 27 -2.50 39.16 16.78
CA PRO A 27 -1.07 39.20 17.08
C PRO A 27 -0.59 37.99 17.87
N ALA A 28 0.57 37.47 17.49
CA ALA A 28 1.32 36.42 18.17
C ALA A 28 2.13 36.94 19.38
N SER A 29 2.41 36.05 20.33
CA SER A 29 3.50 36.18 21.31
C SER A 29 4.14 34.82 21.63
N PRO A 30 5.41 34.80 22.11
CA PRO A 30 6.43 33.88 21.61
C PRO A 30 6.78 32.72 22.54
N ILE A 31 7.39 31.68 21.97
CA ILE A 31 7.90 30.48 22.63
C ILE A 31 9.34 30.67 23.12
N HIS A 32 9.60 30.24 24.36
CA HIS A 32 10.91 30.15 25.00
C HIS A 32 11.63 28.84 24.65
N GLU A 33 12.90 28.95 24.23
CA GLU A 33 13.87 27.85 24.13
C GLU A 33 14.43 27.40 25.49
N ARG A 34 14.79 26.12 25.60
CA ARG A 34 15.89 25.62 26.48
C ARG A 34 16.59 24.38 25.86
N PRO A 35 17.86 24.10 26.24
CA PRO A 35 18.83 23.40 25.39
C PRO A 35 19.27 21.99 25.87
N ALA A 36 20.11 21.41 24.99
CA ALA A 36 20.86 20.15 24.95
C ALA A 36 21.51 19.59 26.24
N HIS A 37 21.69 18.26 26.25
CA HIS A 37 22.78 17.38 26.76
C HIS A 37 22.31 15.92 26.44
N GLU A 38 23.08 14.86 26.17
CA GLU A 38 24.49 14.50 26.34
C GLU A 38 24.80 13.22 25.52
N GLN A 39 26.07 12.99 25.22
CA GLN A 39 26.64 11.89 24.42
C GLN A 39 26.79 10.59 25.22
N LEU A 40 26.77 9.42 24.55
CA LEU A 40 27.25 8.14 25.10
C LEU A 40 28.04 7.36 24.04
N GLU A 41 29.22 6.89 24.48
CA GLU A 41 30.32 6.30 23.72
C GLU A 41 30.07 4.84 23.27
N LEU A 42 30.71 4.49 22.15
CA LEU A 42 30.80 3.16 21.54
C LEU A 42 32.04 2.42 22.06
N ALA A 43 31.92 1.11 22.31
CA ALA A 43 33.05 0.21 22.55
C ALA A 43 33.16 -0.81 21.40
N GLU A 44 34.36 -0.87 20.80
CA GLU A 44 34.79 -1.78 19.73
C GLU A 44 35.31 -3.12 20.30
N GLU A 45 34.97 -4.24 19.66
CA GLU A 45 35.65 -5.54 19.85
C GLU A 45 36.43 -5.94 18.57
N ARG A 46 37.66 -6.44 18.75
CA ARG A 46 38.54 -7.02 17.71
C ARG A 46 38.94 -8.47 18.06
N PRO A 47 39.41 -9.28 17.08
CA PRO A 47 39.02 -10.69 16.95
C PRO A 47 40.22 -11.68 17.08
N PRO A 48 40.24 -12.92 16.51
CA PRO A 48 40.54 -14.19 17.20
C PRO A 48 41.96 -14.75 16.92
N PRO A 49 42.34 -15.94 17.44
CA PRO A 49 43.50 -16.67 16.92
C PRO A 49 43.15 -17.94 16.13
N SER A 50 43.95 -18.16 15.09
CA SER A 50 43.99 -19.22 14.08
C SER A 50 44.89 -20.41 14.50
N ALA A 51 44.46 -21.65 14.23
CA ALA A 51 44.96 -22.62 13.23
C ALA A 51 46.20 -23.48 13.62
N GLU A 52 46.02 -24.80 13.61
CA GLU A 52 47.12 -25.78 13.42
C GLU A 52 46.73 -26.89 12.43
N GLN A 53 47.72 -27.26 11.62
CA GLN A 53 47.69 -28.10 10.42
C GLN A 53 47.92 -29.59 10.74
N ARG A 54 47.48 -30.51 9.86
CA ARG A 54 48.21 -31.76 9.52
C ARG A 54 47.74 -32.34 8.18
N GLY A 55 48.70 -32.91 7.45
CA GLY A 55 48.74 -33.04 6.00
C GLY A 55 48.34 -34.40 5.39
N PRO A 56 48.74 -34.64 4.12
CA PRO A 56 48.10 -35.56 3.18
C PRO A 56 48.86 -36.89 3.05
N ASP A 57 48.15 -38.00 3.23
CA ASP A 57 48.38 -39.32 2.60
C ASP A 57 47.51 -40.36 3.32
N ASP A 58 46.23 -40.38 2.98
CA ASP A 58 45.41 -41.60 3.13
C ASP A 58 44.28 -41.57 2.08
N VAL A 59 44.71 -41.39 0.84
CA VAL A 59 43.89 -41.74 -0.32
C VAL A 59 44.07 -43.25 -0.50
N ASP A 60 42.94 -43.96 -0.44
CA ASP A 60 42.68 -45.22 -1.17
C ASP A 60 42.25 -46.45 -0.36
N LEU A 61 41.33 -46.28 0.62
CA LEU A 61 40.49 -47.39 1.10
C LEU A 61 38.98 -47.09 1.20
N GLY A 62 38.54 -45.83 1.11
CA GLY A 62 37.11 -45.46 1.14
C GLY A 62 36.37 -45.55 -0.21
N ARG A 63 37.09 -45.48 -1.33
CA ARG A 63 36.50 -45.31 -2.68
C ARG A 63 35.83 -46.56 -3.25
N ARG A 64 36.10 -47.74 -2.68
CA ARG A 64 35.45 -49.02 -3.06
C ARG A 64 34.23 -49.37 -2.19
N SER A 65 33.97 -48.62 -1.11
CA SER A 65 32.75 -48.72 -0.29
C SER A 65 31.62 -47.84 -0.84
N PHE A 66 31.94 -46.73 -1.52
CA PHE A 66 30.98 -45.76 -2.04
C PHE A 66 30.08 -46.30 -3.17
N PHE A 67 30.63 -47.11 -4.09
CA PHE A 67 29.87 -47.64 -5.25
C PHE A 67 29.01 -48.88 -4.95
N ARG A 68 29.13 -49.51 -3.78
CA ARG A 68 28.20 -50.58 -3.34
C ARG A 68 26.98 -50.04 -2.58
N THR A 69 27.10 -48.86 -1.98
CA THR A 69 25.96 -48.19 -1.32
C THR A 69 25.09 -47.42 -2.32
N PHE A 70 25.68 -46.90 -3.40
CA PHE A 70 24.93 -46.18 -4.46
C PHE A 70 24.02 -47.08 -5.33
N GLY A 71 24.29 -48.38 -5.40
CA GLY A 71 23.45 -49.35 -6.14
C GLY A 71 22.21 -49.82 -5.38
N ARG A 72 22.10 -49.54 -4.08
CA ARG A 72 20.99 -50.02 -3.23
C ARG A 72 19.95 -48.93 -2.91
N GLU A 73 20.29 -47.65 -3.07
CA GLU A 73 19.34 -46.54 -2.95
C GLU A 73 18.66 -46.16 -4.29
N ALA A 74 19.24 -46.53 -5.44
CA ALA A 74 18.61 -46.34 -6.75
C ALA A 74 17.41 -47.26 -7.01
N VAL A 75 17.22 -48.32 -6.22
CA VAL A 75 16.06 -49.23 -6.30
C VAL A 75 14.89 -48.77 -5.41
N GLN A 76 15.11 -47.82 -4.49
CA GLN A 76 14.04 -47.19 -3.71
C GLN A 76 13.46 -45.93 -4.38
N ALA A 77 14.13 -45.37 -5.39
CA ALA A 77 13.62 -44.23 -6.17
C ALA A 77 12.65 -44.61 -7.30
N ALA A 78 12.46 -45.91 -7.57
CA ALA A 78 11.50 -46.40 -8.57
C ALA A 78 10.12 -46.75 -7.98
N ALA A 79 9.94 -46.69 -6.65
CA ALA A 79 8.68 -46.98 -5.97
C ALA A 79 7.86 -45.72 -5.63
N SER A 80 8.42 -44.52 -5.77
CA SER A 80 7.75 -43.23 -5.50
C SER A 80 7.02 -42.63 -6.70
N VAL A 81 7.18 -43.20 -7.90
CA VAL A 81 6.51 -42.72 -9.13
C VAL A 81 5.14 -43.39 -9.37
N ALA A 82 4.81 -44.46 -8.64
CA ALA A 82 3.48 -45.09 -8.71
C ALA A 82 2.39 -44.38 -7.86
N GLY A 83 2.77 -43.37 -7.06
CA GLY A 83 1.84 -42.61 -6.19
C GLY A 83 1.04 -41.51 -6.89
N ALA A 84 1.47 -41.06 -8.07
CA ALA A 84 0.84 -39.93 -8.76
C ALA A 84 -0.40 -40.30 -9.60
N ALA A 85 -0.68 -41.60 -9.79
CA ALA A 85 -1.78 -42.07 -10.63
C ALA A 85 -3.05 -42.48 -9.86
N ASN A 86 -3.01 -42.52 -8.52
CA ASN A 86 -4.13 -42.95 -7.67
C ASN A 86 -4.80 -41.81 -6.89
N VAL A 87 -4.28 -40.57 -6.98
CA VAL A 87 -4.87 -39.38 -6.35
C VAL A 87 -6.00 -38.78 -7.20
N LEU A 88 -6.19 -39.26 -8.44
CA LEU A 88 -7.23 -38.81 -9.37
C LEU A 88 -8.44 -39.76 -9.49
N ARG A 89 -8.77 -40.55 -8.47
CA ARG A 89 -10.02 -41.33 -8.50
C ARG A 89 -10.70 -41.42 -7.14
N GLN A 90 -11.83 -40.69 -7.05
CA GLN A 90 -12.89 -40.74 -6.03
C GLN A 90 -12.54 -39.97 -4.75
N GLY A 91 -13.32 -39.01 -4.24
CA GLY A 91 -14.65 -38.50 -4.55
C GLY A 91 -15.08 -37.69 -3.32
N THR A 92 -15.60 -36.47 -3.53
CA THR A 92 -16.40 -35.66 -2.58
C THR A 92 -15.93 -35.61 -1.11
N THR A 93 -15.26 -34.51 -0.76
CA THR A 93 -14.82 -34.12 0.59
C THR A 93 -15.91 -34.23 1.67
N ALA A 94 -17.20 -34.09 1.30
CA ALA A 94 -18.33 -34.25 2.22
C ALA A 94 -18.61 -35.71 2.62
N ALA A 95 -18.43 -36.70 1.73
CA ALA A 95 -18.65 -38.11 2.05
C ALA A 95 -17.51 -38.71 2.90
N GLY A 96 -16.28 -38.19 2.72
CA GLY A 96 -15.14 -38.56 3.56
C GLY A 96 -15.24 -38.02 5.00
N ALA A 97 -15.83 -36.84 5.19
CA ALA A 97 -16.04 -36.23 6.50
C ALA A 97 -17.03 -37.04 7.37
N GLU A 98 -18.05 -37.63 6.76
CA GLU A 98 -19.06 -38.45 7.46
C GLU A 98 -18.53 -39.85 7.80
N LEU A 99 -17.76 -40.48 6.91
CA LEU A 99 -17.14 -41.80 7.13
C LEU A 99 -16.03 -41.80 8.19
N LEU A 100 -15.34 -40.67 8.38
CA LEU A 100 -14.22 -40.56 9.32
C LEU A 100 -14.64 -40.10 10.74
N GLY A 101 -15.93 -39.85 10.99
CA GLY A 101 -16.42 -39.45 12.31
C GLY A 101 -15.76 -38.17 12.84
N LEU A 102 -15.23 -37.31 11.96
CA LEU A 102 -14.45 -36.12 12.31
C LEU A 102 -15.32 -34.94 12.75
N GLY A 103 -16.38 -35.22 13.54
CA GLY A 103 -17.30 -34.24 14.09
C GLY A 103 -16.59 -32.91 14.34
N LEU A 104 -16.98 -31.90 13.56
CA LEU A 104 -16.27 -30.64 13.39
C LEU A 104 -15.94 -30.03 14.76
N ALA A 105 -14.72 -30.33 15.21
CA ALA A 105 -14.16 -29.80 16.42
C ALA A 105 -13.57 -28.42 16.14
N ARG A 106 -13.32 -27.66 17.20
CA ARG A 106 -13.05 -26.22 17.17
C ARG A 106 -11.86 -25.90 16.24
N PRO A 107 -11.76 -24.69 15.67
CA PRO A 107 -10.69 -24.31 14.74
C PRO A 107 -9.27 -24.64 15.24
N ALA A 108 -9.03 -24.57 16.55
CA ALA A 108 -7.78 -24.95 17.19
C ALA A 108 -7.41 -26.43 17.00
N ASP A 109 -8.40 -27.32 16.95
CA ASP A 109 -8.21 -28.76 16.78
C ASP A 109 -7.86 -29.10 15.32
N ALA A 110 -8.31 -28.28 14.37
CA ALA A 110 -7.95 -28.38 12.96
C ALA A 110 -6.50 -27.91 12.70
N ALA A 111 -6.10 -26.79 13.32
CA ALA A 111 -4.72 -26.27 13.23
C ALA A 111 -3.70 -27.28 13.79
N THR A 112 -4.01 -27.89 14.94
CA THR A 112 -3.15 -28.91 15.58
C THR A 112 -3.00 -30.16 14.70
N ARG A 113 -4.05 -30.55 13.96
CA ARG A 113 -3.99 -31.70 13.03
C ARG A 113 -3.20 -31.41 11.77
N LEU A 114 -3.23 -30.18 11.25
CA LEU A 114 -2.43 -29.79 10.09
C LEU A 114 -0.93 -29.86 10.39
N ASP A 115 -0.56 -29.40 11.58
CA ASP A 115 0.82 -29.48 12.08
C ASP A 115 1.29 -30.95 12.24
N GLN A 116 0.45 -31.80 12.82
CA GLN A 116 0.71 -33.25 12.94
C GLN A 116 0.79 -34.01 11.61
N LEU A 117 0.16 -33.49 10.55
CA LEU A 117 0.19 -34.06 9.20
C LEU A 117 1.44 -33.63 8.40
N GLY A 118 2.37 -32.88 9.01
CA GLY A 118 3.58 -32.40 8.35
C GLY A 118 3.33 -31.23 7.40
N PHE A 119 2.15 -30.62 7.44
CA PHE A 119 1.96 -29.24 6.97
C PHE A 119 2.45 -28.32 8.08
N GLY A 120 3.75 -28.33 8.34
CA GLY A 120 4.36 -27.44 9.31
C GLY A 120 3.94 -26.02 8.99
N LEU A 121 3.22 -25.38 9.92
CA LEU A 121 3.08 -23.93 9.94
C LEU A 121 4.42 -23.36 10.42
N GLU A 122 5.49 -23.66 9.70
CA GLU A 122 6.83 -23.17 10.00
C GLU A 122 6.93 -21.70 9.57
N ALA A 123 6.55 -20.85 10.50
CA ALA A 123 7.18 -19.60 10.91
C ALA A 123 6.07 -18.67 11.42
N GLU A 124 6.04 -18.45 12.73
CA GLU A 124 5.62 -17.11 13.18
C GLU A 124 6.54 -16.14 12.43
N VAL A 125 6.00 -15.44 11.42
CA VAL A 125 6.68 -14.30 10.84
C VAL A 125 6.71 -13.25 11.94
N GLU A 126 7.73 -13.33 12.79
CA GLU A 126 8.10 -12.34 13.82
C GLU A 126 8.86 -11.18 13.17
N ALA A 127 8.56 -10.88 11.91
CA ALA A 127 9.20 -9.80 11.18
C ALA A 127 8.40 -8.52 11.43
N ARG A 128 8.71 -7.84 12.53
CA ARG A 128 8.29 -6.45 12.74
C ARG A 128 9.11 -5.55 11.81
N TYR A 129 8.47 -4.60 11.12
CA TYR A 129 9.15 -3.59 10.32
C TYR A 129 9.02 -2.22 10.99
N ARG A 130 9.93 -1.30 10.68
CA ARG A 130 9.89 0.07 11.23
C ARG A 130 9.20 1.06 10.31
N ASN A 131 9.69 1.17 9.08
CA ASN A 131 9.17 2.07 8.04
C ASN A 131 9.13 1.32 6.70
N PRO A 132 8.19 1.63 5.80
CA PRO A 132 8.10 0.98 4.49
C PRO A 132 9.22 1.40 3.53
N TYR A 133 9.90 2.51 3.81
CA TYR A 133 11.12 2.92 3.12
C TYR A 133 12.06 3.68 4.08
N ARG A 134 13.34 3.79 3.69
CA ARG A 134 14.36 4.61 4.35
C ARG A 134 15.26 5.24 3.32
N PHE A 135 15.52 6.54 3.44
CA PHE A 135 16.56 7.21 2.68
C PHE A 135 17.77 7.46 3.58
N ALA A 136 18.92 6.86 3.27
CA ALA A 136 20.16 7.03 4.02
C ALA A 136 21.37 6.82 3.12
N ASP A 137 22.48 7.51 3.40
CA ASP A 137 23.77 7.27 2.72
C ASP A 137 23.71 7.30 1.17
N GLU A 138 22.88 8.19 0.60
CA GLU A 138 22.61 8.27 -0.85
C GLU A 138 22.03 6.98 -1.46
N GLU A 139 21.26 6.25 -0.66
CA GLU A 139 20.53 5.07 -1.04
C GLU A 139 19.07 5.17 -0.55
N LEU A 140 18.14 4.71 -1.38
CA LEU A 140 16.74 4.52 -1.02
C LEU A 140 16.48 3.02 -0.82
N ILE A 141 16.11 2.65 0.40
CA ILE A 141 15.80 1.27 0.78
C ILE A 141 14.29 1.16 0.89
N LEU A 142 13.70 0.20 0.18
CA LEU A 142 12.26 -0.07 0.14
C LEU A 142 11.97 -1.43 0.76
N ILE A 143 10.87 -1.56 1.49
CA ILE A 143 10.33 -2.88 1.83
C ILE A 143 9.61 -3.45 0.60
N ASP A 144 9.94 -4.69 0.22
CA ASP A 144 9.31 -5.38 -0.89
C ASP A 144 7.93 -5.93 -0.50
N GLN A 145 6.91 -5.15 -0.82
CA GLN A 145 5.51 -5.48 -0.53
C GLN A 145 5.02 -6.71 -1.32
N THR A 146 5.73 -7.14 -2.38
CA THR A 146 5.38 -8.37 -3.10
C THR A 146 5.67 -9.64 -2.28
N GLN A 147 6.60 -9.56 -1.33
CA GLN A 147 7.01 -10.68 -0.47
C GLN A 147 6.20 -10.78 0.83
N LEU A 148 5.45 -9.73 1.18
CA LEU A 148 4.55 -9.74 2.33
C LEU A 148 3.29 -10.58 2.06
N PRO A 149 2.75 -11.29 3.08
CA PRO A 149 3.16 -11.26 4.50
C PRO A 149 4.28 -12.26 4.84
N ASP A 150 4.74 -13.06 3.87
CA ASP A 150 5.60 -14.22 4.09
C ASP A 150 7.02 -13.82 4.54
N ARG A 151 7.53 -12.70 4.00
CA ARG A 151 8.87 -12.20 4.32
C ARG A 151 8.96 -10.68 4.21
N VAL A 152 9.56 -10.05 5.21
CA VAL A 152 10.06 -8.67 5.12
C VAL A 152 11.40 -8.70 4.38
N ALA A 153 11.40 -8.28 3.12
CA ALA A 153 12.60 -8.17 2.29
C ALA A 153 12.86 -6.70 1.93
N GLU A 154 14.13 -6.35 1.77
CA GLU A 154 14.54 -5.00 1.37
C GLU A 154 15.00 -4.97 -0.09
N VAL A 155 14.60 -3.94 -0.82
CA VAL A 155 15.10 -3.59 -2.15
C VAL A 155 15.87 -2.29 -2.03
N ARG A 156 17.11 -2.32 -2.51
CA ARG A 156 18.06 -1.22 -2.44
C ARG A 156 18.13 -0.50 -3.78
N CYS A 157 17.82 0.80 -3.77
CA CYS A 157 17.81 1.66 -4.94
C CYS A 157 18.86 2.76 -4.82
N HIS A 158 19.68 2.83 -5.84
CA HIS A 158 20.87 3.66 -5.96
C HIS A 158 20.68 4.77 -7.00
N VAL A 159 19.77 4.56 -7.96
CA VAL A 159 19.46 5.50 -9.05
C VAL A 159 17.96 5.57 -9.28
N GLY A 160 17.47 6.69 -9.81
CA GLY A 160 16.05 6.85 -10.13
C GLY A 160 15.50 5.79 -11.10
N ALA A 161 16.33 5.21 -11.97
CA ALA A 161 15.92 4.10 -12.84
C ALA A 161 15.57 2.81 -12.07
N GLU A 162 16.27 2.52 -10.96
CA GLU A 162 15.98 1.37 -10.10
C GLU A 162 14.68 1.61 -9.31
N VAL A 163 14.46 2.85 -8.84
CA VAL A 163 13.21 3.27 -8.20
C VAL A 163 12.03 3.11 -9.16
N ALA A 164 12.14 3.62 -10.38
CA ALA A 164 11.10 3.44 -11.40
C ALA A 164 10.84 1.95 -11.70
N GLY A 165 11.89 1.13 -11.69
CA GLY A 165 11.77 -0.33 -11.82
C GLY A 165 11.05 -0.99 -10.64
N ALA A 166 11.32 -0.54 -9.41
CA ALA A 166 10.66 -1.03 -8.21
C ALA A 166 9.16 -0.70 -8.21
N ILE A 167 8.80 0.53 -8.58
CA ILE A 167 7.40 0.97 -8.74
C ILE A 167 6.66 0.09 -9.76
N ARG A 168 7.22 -0.10 -10.97
CA ARG A 168 6.59 -0.93 -12.01
C ARG A 168 6.37 -2.39 -11.62
N ARG A 169 7.23 -2.94 -10.76
CA ARG A 169 7.11 -4.31 -10.26
C ARG A 169 6.14 -4.44 -9.09
N GLY A 170 5.60 -3.34 -8.57
CA GLY A 170 4.75 -3.33 -7.39
C GLY A 170 5.51 -3.61 -6.08
N VAL A 171 6.81 -3.33 -6.03
CA VAL A 171 7.60 -3.41 -4.77
C VAL A 171 7.00 -2.48 -3.72
N VAL A 172 6.46 -1.35 -4.17
CA VAL A 172 5.71 -0.38 -3.36
C VAL A 172 4.42 -0.01 -4.10
N THR A 173 3.32 0.14 -3.38
CA THR A 173 2.02 0.53 -3.94
C THR A 173 1.25 1.49 -3.05
N GLY A 174 0.53 2.44 -3.66
CA GLY A 174 -0.23 3.50 -2.98
C GLY A 174 0.26 4.90 -3.37
N GLY A 175 -0.65 5.79 -3.77
CA GLY A 175 -0.31 7.13 -4.24
C GLY A 175 0.71 7.91 -3.37
N PRO A 176 0.51 8.00 -2.04
CA PRO A 176 1.41 8.79 -1.21
C PRO A 176 2.83 8.21 -1.10
N ILE A 177 2.98 6.90 -0.92
CA ILE A 177 4.33 6.29 -0.88
C ILE A 177 5.02 6.42 -2.24
N LEU A 178 4.28 6.27 -3.34
CA LEU A 178 4.78 6.42 -4.70
C LEU A 178 5.33 7.83 -4.93
N ALA A 179 4.63 8.86 -4.44
CA ALA A 179 5.08 10.25 -4.49
C ALA A 179 6.41 10.47 -3.74
N GLN A 180 6.51 9.96 -2.52
CA GLN A 180 7.71 10.09 -1.68
C GLN A 180 8.92 9.38 -2.31
N VAL A 181 8.77 8.12 -2.73
CA VAL A 181 9.88 7.36 -3.31
C VAL A 181 10.30 7.91 -4.67
N ALA A 182 9.37 8.43 -5.48
CA ALA A 182 9.69 9.06 -6.75
C ALA A 182 10.47 10.35 -6.56
N ALA A 183 10.08 11.19 -5.59
CA ALA A 183 10.84 12.39 -5.23
C ALA A 183 12.27 12.06 -4.83
N TYR A 184 12.45 11.04 -3.96
CA TYR A 184 13.78 10.54 -3.61
C TYR A 184 14.54 9.94 -4.80
N GLY A 185 13.86 9.25 -5.71
CA GLY A 185 14.46 8.72 -6.93
C GLY A 185 15.07 9.80 -7.82
N LEU A 186 14.42 10.96 -7.92
CA LEU A 186 14.96 12.11 -8.66
C LEU A 186 16.13 12.77 -7.91
N ALA A 187 16.05 12.88 -6.58
CA ALA A 187 17.13 13.38 -5.73
C ALA A 187 18.40 12.49 -5.79
N LEU A 188 18.24 11.16 -5.84
CA LEU A 188 19.36 10.22 -6.05
C LEU A 188 20.09 10.49 -7.36
N THR A 189 19.33 10.67 -8.44
CA THR A 189 19.91 11.01 -9.74
C THR A 189 20.65 12.34 -9.68
N ALA A 190 20.08 13.36 -9.02
CA ALA A 190 20.74 14.65 -8.84
C ALA A 190 22.07 14.52 -8.10
N SER A 191 22.11 13.77 -6.99
CA SER A 191 23.33 13.59 -6.19
C SER A 191 24.44 12.90 -6.99
N ARG A 192 24.11 11.89 -7.80
CA ARG A 192 25.11 11.21 -8.64
C ARG A 192 25.67 12.04 -9.78
N LEU A 193 24.97 13.11 -10.15
CA LEU A 193 25.33 13.96 -11.28
C LEU A 193 25.96 15.30 -10.84
N ARG A 194 26.38 15.43 -9.58
CA ARG A 194 27.06 16.63 -9.04
C ARG A 194 28.21 17.09 -9.94
N ALA A 195 29.13 16.18 -10.26
CA ALA A 195 30.31 16.47 -11.08
C ALA A 195 30.05 16.45 -12.61
N SER A 196 28.85 16.11 -13.06
CA SER A 196 28.52 16.02 -14.49
C SER A 196 28.42 17.40 -15.13
N LYS A 197 28.66 17.47 -16.46
CA LYS A 197 28.47 18.72 -17.22
C LYS A 197 26.99 19.18 -17.13
N PRO A 198 26.71 20.50 -17.08
CA PRO A 198 25.35 21.00 -16.88
C PRO A 198 24.29 20.43 -17.83
N TYR A 199 24.60 20.33 -19.13
CA TYR A 199 23.67 19.78 -20.12
C TYR A 199 23.37 18.29 -19.92
N VAL A 200 24.37 17.49 -19.51
CA VAL A 200 24.20 16.06 -19.21
C VAL A 200 23.33 15.89 -17.97
N ARG A 201 23.58 16.71 -16.94
CA ARG A 201 22.82 16.70 -15.70
C ARG A 201 21.34 17.01 -15.96
N ALA A 202 21.06 18.10 -16.65
CA ALA A 202 19.69 18.50 -16.98
C ALA A 202 18.95 17.47 -17.83
N ALA A 203 19.61 16.90 -18.86
CA ALA A 203 19.02 15.85 -19.68
C ALA A 203 18.70 14.58 -18.88
N SER A 204 19.59 14.18 -17.97
CA SER A 204 19.43 12.97 -17.16
C SER A 204 18.36 13.12 -16.08
N LEU A 205 18.23 14.31 -15.48
CA LEU A 205 17.15 14.62 -14.54
C LEU A 205 15.79 14.53 -15.22
N ARG A 206 15.62 15.18 -16.39
CA ARG A 206 14.39 15.08 -17.18
C ARG A 206 14.08 13.66 -17.62
N GLY A 207 15.10 12.90 -18.04
CA GLY A 207 14.95 11.49 -18.39
C GLY A 207 14.49 10.63 -17.20
N THR A 208 15.02 10.90 -16.01
CA THR A 208 14.61 10.21 -14.77
C THR A 208 13.18 10.58 -14.37
N GLU A 209 12.85 11.86 -14.41
CA GLU A 209 11.49 12.36 -14.14
C GLU A 209 10.46 11.65 -15.03
N ASN A 210 10.72 11.57 -16.34
CA ASN A 210 9.87 10.85 -17.28
C ASN A 210 9.79 9.35 -16.97
N ALA A 211 10.89 8.71 -16.57
CA ALA A 211 10.89 7.29 -16.23
C ALA A 211 10.08 6.98 -14.97
N LEU A 212 10.11 7.87 -13.98
CA LEU A 212 9.34 7.79 -12.74
C LEU A 212 7.85 8.05 -12.99
N ARG A 213 7.52 9.11 -13.76
CA ARG A 213 6.14 9.45 -14.13
C ARG A 213 5.44 8.29 -14.84
N ASN A 214 6.14 7.66 -15.79
CA ASN A 214 5.64 6.50 -16.53
C ASN A 214 5.62 5.19 -15.71
N ALA A 215 6.19 5.17 -14.50
CA ALA A 215 6.16 3.98 -13.66
C ALA A 215 4.79 3.73 -13.03
N ALA A 216 4.02 4.80 -12.76
CA ALA A 216 2.66 4.73 -12.22
C ALA A 216 1.81 5.92 -12.72
N PRO A 217 1.40 5.93 -14.01
CA PRO A 217 0.78 7.09 -14.65
C PRO A 217 -0.60 7.47 -14.10
N ALA A 218 -1.27 6.58 -13.37
CA ALA A 218 -2.57 6.87 -12.74
C ALA A 218 -2.44 7.74 -11.47
N SER A 219 -1.24 7.81 -10.88
CA SER A 219 -1.05 8.44 -9.58
C SER A 219 -0.80 9.95 -9.69
N ALA A 220 -1.84 10.73 -9.40
CA ALA A 220 -1.77 12.20 -9.43
C ALA A 220 -0.79 12.77 -8.39
N GLU A 221 -0.61 12.08 -7.26
CA GLU A 221 0.29 12.52 -6.20
C GLU A 221 1.76 12.34 -6.58
N LEU A 222 2.09 11.24 -7.26
CA LEU A 222 3.41 11.04 -7.83
C LEU A 222 3.74 12.11 -8.88
N GLU A 223 2.79 12.40 -9.77
CA GLU A 223 2.93 13.44 -10.79
C GLU A 223 3.26 14.81 -10.17
N ARG A 224 2.47 15.26 -9.18
CA ARG A 224 2.71 16.53 -8.50
C ARG A 224 4.01 16.55 -7.70
N ALA A 225 4.39 15.44 -7.07
CA ALA A 225 5.67 15.34 -6.37
C ALA A 225 6.85 15.52 -7.33
N LEU A 226 6.81 14.90 -8.51
CA LEU A 226 7.83 15.08 -9.53
C LEU A 226 7.89 16.52 -10.06
N GLU A 227 6.73 17.15 -10.26
CA GLU A 227 6.65 18.57 -10.66
C GLU A 227 7.29 19.50 -9.63
N ARG A 228 7.00 19.28 -8.34
CA ARG A 228 7.62 20.04 -7.24
C ARG A 228 9.13 19.92 -7.22
N VAL A 229 9.64 18.69 -7.25
CA VAL A 229 11.10 18.46 -7.27
C VAL A 229 11.73 19.04 -8.53
N SER A 230 11.05 18.95 -9.68
CA SER A 230 11.53 19.54 -10.93
C SER A 230 11.58 21.07 -10.88
N ALA A 231 10.56 21.71 -10.31
CA ALA A 231 10.50 23.14 -10.06
C ALA A 231 11.64 23.60 -9.13
N ALA A 232 11.95 22.83 -8.09
CA ALA A 232 12.99 23.17 -7.11
C ALA A 232 14.39 23.33 -7.74
N TRP A 233 14.77 22.50 -8.72
CA TRP A 233 16.08 22.64 -9.37
C TRP A 233 16.05 23.53 -10.61
N THR A 234 14.93 23.60 -11.34
CA THR A 234 14.80 24.47 -12.51
C THR A 234 14.65 25.95 -12.13
N GLY A 235 14.15 26.24 -10.93
CA GLY A 235 14.05 27.59 -10.38
C GLY A 235 15.37 28.16 -9.84
N LEU A 236 16.45 27.37 -9.80
CA LEU A 236 17.76 27.85 -9.36
C LEU A 236 18.38 28.83 -10.37
N PRO A 237 19.24 29.76 -9.93
CA PRO A 237 19.94 30.69 -10.82
C PRO A 237 20.70 29.99 -11.96
N ALA A 238 20.75 30.64 -13.11
CA ALA A 238 21.53 30.15 -14.24
C ALA A 238 23.01 29.99 -13.84
N GLY A 239 23.56 28.79 -14.06
CA GLY A 239 24.95 28.48 -13.71
C GLY A 239 25.12 27.81 -12.34
N SER A 240 24.04 27.53 -11.60
CA SER A 240 24.12 26.75 -10.37
C SER A 240 24.87 25.43 -10.56
N SER A 241 25.70 25.15 -9.55
CA SER A 241 26.52 23.95 -9.43
C SER A 241 25.66 22.69 -9.31
N GLY A 242 26.29 21.53 -9.52
CA GLY A 242 25.62 20.26 -9.30
C GLY A 242 25.29 20.01 -7.84
N ASP A 243 26.07 20.59 -6.92
CA ASP A 243 25.82 20.48 -5.49
C ASP A 243 24.57 21.26 -5.08
N GLU A 244 24.38 22.47 -5.58
CA GLU A 244 23.16 23.25 -5.33
C GLU A 244 21.92 22.53 -5.85
N ILE A 245 21.98 21.93 -7.04
CA ILE A 245 20.87 21.14 -7.61
C ILE A 245 20.58 19.91 -6.75
N ALA A 246 21.61 19.18 -6.32
CA ALA A 246 21.44 18.00 -5.48
C ALA A 246 20.87 18.36 -4.10
N VAL A 247 21.29 19.49 -3.52
CA VAL A 247 20.73 20.01 -2.27
C VAL A 247 19.27 20.41 -2.44
N ALA A 248 18.92 21.17 -3.50
CA ALA A 248 17.55 21.62 -3.74
C ALA A 248 16.58 20.46 -3.98
N THR A 249 16.95 19.51 -4.83
CA THR A 249 16.11 18.32 -5.10
C THR A 249 15.95 17.44 -3.87
N ARG A 250 17.01 17.28 -3.06
CA ARG A 250 16.93 16.53 -1.80
C ARG A 250 16.03 17.23 -0.77
N ALA A 251 16.19 18.53 -0.60
CA ALA A 251 15.37 19.31 0.32
C ALA A 251 13.88 19.23 -0.02
N GLU A 252 13.54 19.30 -1.31
CA GLU A 252 12.14 19.17 -1.75
C GLU A 252 11.60 17.74 -1.53
N ALA A 253 12.41 16.70 -1.76
CA ALA A 253 12.01 15.32 -1.48
C ALA A 253 11.76 15.09 0.02
N ASP A 254 12.63 15.62 0.89
CA ASP A 254 12.45 15.57 2.34
C ASP A 254 11.21 16.37 2.78
N ALA A 255 10.92 17.51 2.15
CA ALA A 255 9.72 18.30 2.41
C ALA A 255 8.44 17.50 2.07
N ILE A 256 8.38 16.87 0.89
CA ILE A 256 7.24 16.03 0.46
C ILE A 256 6.99 14.90 1.46
N ALA A 257 8.05 14.19 1.88
CA ALA A 257 7.94 13.10 2.85
C ALA A 257 7.46 13.61 4.23
N SER A 258 8.02 14.72 4.70
CA SER A 258 7.63 15.35 5.96
C SER A 258 6.18 15.81 5.93
N GLU A 259 5.76 16.54 4.90
CA GLU A 259 4.38 17.02 4.73
C GLU A 259 3.39 15.85 4.70
N SER A 260 3.67 14.80 3.93
CA SER A 260 2.82 13.60 3.88
C SER A 260 2.65 12.96 5.25
N MET A 261 3.75 12.82 6.02
CA MET A 261 3.70 12.32 7.41
C MET A 261 2.81 13.20 8.30
N HIS A 262 2.94 14.53 8.23
CA HIS A 262 2.14 15.45 9.03
C HIS A 262 0.67 15.42 8.65
N HIS A 263 0.35 15.44 7.35
CA HIS A 263 -1.02 15.39 6.86
C HIS A 263 -1.70 14.10 7.31
N HIS A 264 -1.06 12.95 7.10
CA HIS A 264 -1.59 11.66 7.51
C HIS A 264 -1.77 11.52 9.02
N ALA A 265 -0.83 12.06 9.82
CA ALA A 265 -0.97 12.06 11.28
C ALA A 265 -2.13 12.96 11.75
N ALA A 266 -2.32 14.13 11.12
CA ALA A 266 -3.46 15.01 11.42
C ALA A 266 -4.79 14.38 10.99
N LEU A 267 -4.86 13.83 9.78
CA LEU A 267 -6.00 13.09 9.27
C LEU A 267 -6.39 11.95 10.21
N GLY A 268 -5.42 11.18 10.69
CA GLY A 268 -5.66 10.11 11.66
C GLY A 268 -6.37 10.62 12.92
N ARG A 269 -5.87 11.72 13.51
CA ARG A 269 -6.48 12.35 14.70
C ARG A 269 -7.87 12.89 14.43
N GLU A 270 -8.06 13.62 13.34
CA GLU A 270 -9.37 14.16 12.94
C GLU A 270 -10.39 13.04 12.73
N GLY A 271 -9.97 11.95 12.07
CA GLY A 271 -10.79 10.78 11.82
C GLY A 271 -11.30 10.12 13.11
N VAL A 272 -10.49 10.06 14.17
CA VAL A 272 -10.91 9.47 15.46
C VAL A 272 -12.10 10.20 16.07
N THR A 273 -12.17 11.52 15.89
CA THR A 273 -13.22 12.36 16.49
C THR A 273 -14.60 12.13 15.90
N MET A 274 -14.70 11.65 14.65
CA MET A 274 -15.96 11.44 13.95
C MET A 274 -16.54 10.02 14.12
N LEU A 275 -15.80 9.10 14.72
CA LEU A 275 -16.20 7.70 14.79
C LEU A 275 -17.43 7.50 15.71
N PRO A 276 -18.41 6.65 15.31
CA PRO A 276 -19.64 6.43 16.06
C PRO A 276 -19.42 5.42 17.20
N TRP A 277 -18.73 5.84 18.25
CA TRP A 277 -18.31 4.95 19.34
C TRP A 277 -19.48 4.24 20.06
N PRO A 278 -19.56 2.90 20.01
CA PRO A 278 -20.49 2.13 20.83
C PRO A 278 -20.06 2.15 22.31
N ALA A 279 -21.02 1.93 23.22
CA ALA A 279 -20.81 2.03 24.66
C ALA A 279 -20.38 0.70 25.33
N ASP A 280 -20.67 -0.44 24.71
CA ASP A 280 -20.65 -1.77 25.34
C ASP A 280 -19.87 -2.83 24.56
N ARG A 281 -19.28 -2.46 23.42
CA ARG A 281 -18.48 -3.35 22.56
C ARG A 281 -17.42 -2.55 21.79
N PRO A 282 -16.46 -3.22 21.12
CA PRO A 282 -15.56 -2.53 20.20
C PRO A 282 -16.33 -1.88 19.05
N LEU A 283 -15.80 -0.75 18.55
CA LEU A 283 -16.19 -0.18 17.26
C LEU A 283 -15.70 -1.09 16.13
N ASP A 284 -16.63 -1.63 15.34
CA ASP A 284 -16.33 -2.48 14.19
C ASP A 284 -16.22 -1.63 12.92
N VAL A 285 -14.99 -1.50 12.41
CA VAL A 285 -14.70 -0.68 11.22
C VAL A 285 -14.39 -1.58 10.04
N LEU A 286 -15.17 -1.49 8.97
CA LEU A 286 -14.90 -2.21 7.72
C LEU A 286 -14.00 -1.36 6.81
N THR A 287 -12.93 -1.97 6.30
CA THR A 287 -11.99 -1.31 5.40
C THR A 287 -11.61 -2.22 4.24
N MET A 288 -11.10 -1.62 3.16
CA MET A 288 -10.70 -2.29 1.93
C MET A 288 -9.42 -1.65 1.39
N GLY A 289 -8.60 -2.44 0.71
CA GLY A 289 -7.31 -1.99 0.20
C GLY A 289 -6.22 -2.04 1.26
N SER A 290 -5.15 -1.29 0.99
CA SER A 290 -4.06 -1.03 1.91
C SER A 290 -3.94 0.48 2.06
N THR A 291 -4.16 0.99 3.27
CA THR A 291 -4.17 2.43 3.57
C THR A 291 -3.35 2.75 4.82
N GLY A 292 -2.45 1.84 5.20
CA GLY A 292 -1.49 2.03 6.28
C GLY A 292 -0.20 2.67 5.80
N GLN A 293 0.86 2.44 6.53
CA GLN A 293 2.21 2.89 6.22
C GLN A 293 2.67 2.37 4.85
N PHE A 294 2.42 1.10 4.49
CA PHE A 294 2.86 0.56 3.20
C PHE A 294 2.32 1.34 2.00
N SER A 295 1.18 2.01 2.12
CA SER A 295 0.60 2.81 1.04
C SER A 295 0.68 4.32 1.28
N GLY A 296 0.66 4.75 2.54
CA GLY A 296 0.74 6.16 2.95
C GLY A 296 2.15 6.65 3.30
N GLY A 297 3.18 5.80 3.22
CA GLY A 297 4.53 6.12 3.69
C GLY A 297 4.66 5.93 5.21
N ILE A 298 4.97 6.96 5.97
CA ILE A 298 5.30 6.76 7.40
C ILE A 298 4.05 6.43 8.26
N VAL A 299 2.86 6.88 7.85
CA VAL A 299 1.66 6.84 8.71
C VAL A 299 0.49 6.07 8.07
N GLY A 300 -0.07 6.56 6.94
CA GLY A 300 -1.28 5.99 6.33
C GLY A 300 -2.46 6.95 6.31
N THR A 301 -3.59 6.53 5.75
CA THR A 301 -4.84 7.31 5.72
C THR A 301 -5.94 6.63 6.55
N ALA A 302 -6.79 5.79 5.98
CA ALA A 302 -7.89 5.17 6.71
C ALA A 302 -7.39 4.30 7.88
N MET A 303 -6.30 3.55 7.69
CA MET A 303 -5.71 2.79 8.79
C MET A 303 -5.00 3.67 9.83
N ALA A 304 -4.58 4.89 9.48
CA ALA A 304 -4.04 5.82 10.49
C ALA A 304 -5.11 6.22 11.51
N VAL A 305 -6.37 6.30 11.10
CA VAL A 305 -7.50 6.52 12.01
C VAL A 305 -7.64 5.35 13.00
N LEU A 306 -7.56 4.11 12.52
CA LEU A 306 -7.63 2.90 13.35
C LEU A 306 -6.47 2.81 14.34
N VAL A 307 -5.24 3.04 13.85
CA VAL A 307 -4.03 3.01 14.68
C VAL A 307 -4.04 4.14 15.71
N ALA A 308 -4.48 5.34 15.34
CA ALA A 308 -4.62 6.46 16.29
C ALA A 308 -5.64 6.13 17.38
N ALA A 309 -6.82 5.64 17.02
CA ALA A 309 -7.84 5.19 17.97
C ALA A 309 -7.32 4.14 18.96
N ALA A 310 -6.65 3.10 18.46
CA ALA A 310 -6.08 2.06 19.31
C ALA A 310 -4.97 2.60 20.23
N THR A 311 -4.12 3.51 19.72
CA THR A 311 -3.05 4.16 20.51
C THR A 311 -3.62 5.04 21.63
N GLU A 312 -4.79 5.64 21.43
CA GLU A 312 -5.55 6.37 22.46
C GLU A 312 -6.28 5.44 23.47
N GLY A 313 -6.12 4.12 23.33
CA GLY A 313 -6.76 3.12 24.20
C GLY A 313 -8.26 2.97 23.93
N ARG A 314 -8.75 3.40 22.77
CA ARG A 314 -10.15 3.22 22.36
C ARG A 314 -10.36 1.80 21.85
N ASP A 315 -11.51 1.22 22.17
CA ASP A 315 -11.85 -0.14 21.78
C ASP A 315 -12.34 -0.18 20.32
N VAL A 316 -11.45 -0.56 19.42
CA VAL A 316 -11.68 -0.60 17.96
C VAL A 316 -11.20 -1.92 17.37
N ARG A 317 -11.98 -2.46 16.43
CA ARG A 317 -11.63 -3.66 15.66
C ARG A 317 -11.80 -3.41 14.17
N ALA A 318 -10.82 -3.82 13.39
CA ALA A 318 -10.86 -3.74 11.94
C ALA A 318 -11.43 -5.02 11.31
N LEU A 319 -12.41 -4.88 10.43
CA LEU A 319 -12.86 -5.90 9.51
C LEU A 319 -12.22 -5.58 8.15
N VAL A 320 -11.24 -6.39 7.74
CA VAL A 320 -10.38 -6.09 6.59
C VAL A 320 -10.82 -6.93 5.41
N ALA A 321 -11.42 -6.31 4.40
CA ALA A 321 -11.72 -6.99 3.15
C ALA A 321 -10.43 -7.50 2.51
N GLU A 322 -10.38 -8.77 2.08
CA GLU A 322 -9.17 -9.38 1.54
C GLU A 322 -8.62 -8.62 0.32
N THR A 323 -9.51 -7.99 -0.44
CA THR A 323 -9.25 -7.11 -1.59
C THR A 323 -8.66 -7.85 -2.78
N ARG A 324 -9.46 -8.73 -3.41
CA ARG A 324 -9.13 -9.36 -4.69
C ARG A 324 -9.04 -8.33 -5.81
N PRO A 325 -8.22 -8.59 -6.86
CA PRO A 325 -7.37 -9.76 -7.02
C PRO A 325 -6.04 -9.70 -6.27
N GLY A 326 -5.53 -8.51 -5.94
CA GLY A 326 -4.19 -8.31 -5.37
C GLY A 326 -3.98 -8.83 -3.95
N LEU A 327 -5.08 -9.09 -3.24
CA LEU A 327 -5.13 -9.53 -1.85
C LEU A 327 -4.43 -8.54 -0.90
N VAL A 328 -4.47 -7.24 -1.22
CA VAL A 328 -3.71 -6.21 -0.47
C VAL A 328 -4.25 -6.00 0.94
N GLY A 329 -5.54 -6.23 1.18
CA GLY A 329 -6.09 -6.18 2.53
C GLY A 329 -5.61 -7.36 3.37
N ALA A 330 -5.68 -8.57 2.82
CA ALA A 330 -5.21 -9.78 3.51
C ALA A 330 -3.69 -9.83 3.70
N ARG A 331 -2.91 -9.26 2.77
CA ARG A 331 -1.44 -9.36 2.77
C ARG A 331 -0.75 -8.18 3.43
N LEU A 332 -1.20 -6.95 3.15
CA LEU A 332 -0.56 -5.72 3.61
C LEU A 332 -1.31 -5.17 4.82
N ALA A 333 -2.59 -4.82 4.67
CA ALA A 333 -3.33 -4.18 5.76
C ALA A 333 -3.38 -5.03 7.03
N ALA A 334 -3.67 -6.33 6.89
CA ALA A 334 -3.62 -7.29 8.01
C ALA A 334 -2.23 -7.38 8.67
N PHE A 335 -1.16 -7.34 7.88
CA PHE A 335 0.21 -7.39 8.39
C PHE A 335 0.55 -6.12 9.19
N GLU A 336 0.13 -4.95 8.72
CA GLU A 336 0.33 -3.67 9.41
C GLU A 336 -0.50 -3.59 10.71
N LEU A 337 -1.77 -4.01 10.68
CA LEU A 337 -2.62 -4.05 11.86
C LEU A 337 -2.07 -4.99 12.93
N ARG A 338 -1.54 -6.16 12.51
CA ARG A 338 -0.79 -7.06 13.41
C ARG A 338 0.44 -6.38 14.00
N ASN A 339 1.22 -5.65 13.19
CA ASN A 339 2.42 -4.94 13.66
C ASN A 339 2.09 -3.79 14.62
N ALA A 340 0.90 -3.18 14.47
CA ALA A 340 0.39 -2.10 15.32
C ALA A 340 -0.44 -2.59 16.52
N ASP A 341 -0.53 -3.91 16.75
CA ASP A 341 -1.34 -4.53 17.81
C ASP A 341 -2.83 -4.09 17.79
N VAL A 342 -3.38 -3.77 16.60
CA VAL A 342 -4.79 -3.42 16.41
C VAL A 342 -5.60 -4.70 16.16
N PRO A 343 -6.67 -5.00 16.93
CA PRO A 343 -7.52 -6.16 16.68
C PRO A 343 -8.12 -6.14 15.28
N TYR A 344 -8.01 -7.24 14.54
CA TYR A 344 -8.57 -7.32 13.19
C TYR A 344 -9.10 -8.71 12.83
N SER A 345 -9.91 -8.77 11.78
CA SER A 345 -10.32 -10.01 11.12
C SER A 345 -10.31 -9.79 9.61
N VAL A 346 -9.63 -10.68 8.88
CA VAL A 346 -9.70 -10.68 7.41
C VAL A 346 -11.01 -11.31 6.97
N VAL A 347 -11.71 -10.66 6.06
CA VAL A 347 -13.01 -11.09 5.53
C VAL A 347 -12.94 -11.16 4.02
N ALA A 348 -13.55 -12.19 3.42
CA ALA A 348 -13.70 -12.23 1.97
C ALA A 348 -14.51 -11.02 1.49
N ASP A 349 -14.18 -10.45 0.33
CA ASP A 349 -14.88 -9.27 -0.20
C ASP A 349 -16.39 -9.52 -0.32
N ALA A 350 -16.78 -10.74 -0.72
CA ALA A 350 -18.17 -11.17 -0.84
C ALA A 350 -18.94 -11.24 0.50
N ALA A 351 -18.24 -11.29 1.64
CA ALA A 351 -18.85 -11.32 2.96
C ALA A 351 -19.26 -9.92 3.47
N ALA A 352 -18.80 -8.85 2.81
CA ALA A 352 -19.10 -7.47 3.23
C ALA A 352 -20.61 -7.20 3.34
N GLY A 353 -21.39 -7.67 2.36
CA GLY A 353 -22.85 -7.50 2.38
C GLY A 353 -23.52 -8.20 3.57
N TRP A 354 -23.04 -9.37 3.96
CA TRP A 354 -23.54 -10.09 5.14
C TRP A 354 -23.17 -9.36 6.44
N LEU A 355 -21.92 -8.87 6.55
CA LEU A 355 -21.49 -8.10 7.72
C LEU A 355 -22.34 -6.85 7.93
N LEU A 356 -22.60 -6.12 6.85
CA LEU A 356 -23.44 -4.92 6.86
C LEU A 356 -24.91 -5.25 7.15
N SER A 357 -25.46 -6.34 6.60
CA SER A 357 -26.86 -6.72 6.86
C SER A 357 -27.11 -7.21 8.29
N GLU A 358 -26.10 -7.80 8.93
CA GLU A 358 -26.17 -8.29 10.32
C GLU A 358 -25.82 -7.20 11.35
N GLY A 359 -25.61 -5.94 10.92
CA GLY A 359 -25.24 -4.85 11.83
C GLY A 359 -23.89 -5.06 12.52
N ARG A 360 -22.95 -5.76 11.86
CA ARG A 360 -21.61 -6.06 12.37
C ARG A 360 -20.56 -5.02 11.97
N VAL A 361 -20.99 -3.89 11.43
CA VAL A 361 -20.14 -2.79 10.95
C VAL A 361 -20.77 -1.49 11.42
N ASP A 362 -19.99 -0.67 12.11
CA ASP A 362 -20.44 0.64 12.60
C ASP A 362 -20.09 1.77 11.64
N VAL A 363 -19.00 1.60 10.89
CA VAL A 363 -18.50 2.59 9.93
C VAL A 363 -17.60 1.91 8.90
N VAL A 364 -17.64 2.42 7.67
CA VAL A 364 -16.71 2.05 6.60
C VAL A 364 -15.67 3.16 6.43
N LEU A 365 -14.38 2.79 6.47
CA LEU A 365 -13.27 3.71 6.18
C LEU A 365 -12.43 3.16 5.01
N VAL A 366 -12.26 3.95 3.96
CA VAL A 366 -11.45 3.59 2.78
C VAL A 366 -10.48 4.70 2.42
N GLY A 367 -9.46 4.39 1.61
CA GLY A 367 -8.59 5.39 1.01
C GLY A 367 -9.07 5.84 -0.36
N ALA A 368 -8.32 6.74 -1.00
CA ALA A 368 -8.53 7.16 -2.37
C ALA A 368 -7.20 7.22 -3.14
N GLU A 369 -7.25 6.96 -4.45
CA GLU A 369 -6.13 7.24 -5.36
C GLU A 369 -6.27 8.64 -5.97
N ARG A 370 -7.51 9.08 -6.25
CA ARG A 370 -7.81 10.40 -6.79
C ARG A 370 -9.24 10.79 -6.44
N ILE A 371 -9.46 12.06 -6.08
CA ILE A 371 -10.79 12.62 -5.82
C ILE A 371 -11.03 13.77 -6.80
N ALA A 372 -12.08 13.70 -7.61
CA ALA A 372 -12.48 14.77 -8.52
C ALA A 372 -13.07 15.97 -7.77
N ALA A 373 -13.20 17.11 -8.45
CA ALA A 373 -13.70 18.36 -7.86
C ALA A 373 -15.12 18.23 -7.27
N ASN A 374 -15.98 17.39 -7.86
CA ASN A 374 -17.32 17.11 -7.34
C ASN A 374 -17.36 16.09 -6.19
N GLY A 375 -16.21 15.52 -5.80
CA GLY A 375 -16.09 14.49 -4.76
C GLY A 375 -16.12 13.04 -5.27
N ASP A 376 -16.34 12.80 -6.56
CA ASP A 376 -16.26 11.43 -7.10
C ASP A 376 -14.86 10.87 -6.87
N THR A 377 -14.83 9.66 -6.31
CA THR A 377 -13.59 9.10 -5.77
C THR A 377 -13.17 7.87 -6.54
N LEU A 378 -11.99 7.90 -7.15
CA LEU A 378 -11.31 6.73 -7.69
C LEU A 378 -10.57 6.02 -6.54
N ALA A 379 -10.97 4.78 -6.26
CA ALA A 379 -10.42 3.98 -5.16
C ALA A 379 -10.29 2.51 -5.57
N THR A 380 -9.66 1.70 -4.70
CA THR A 380 -9.36 0.29 -5.01
C THR A 380 -10.63 -0.46 -5.41
N ILE A 381 -10.55 -1.33 -6.42
CA ILE A 381 -11.69 -2.11 -6.91
C ILE A 381 -12.45 -2.79 -5.75
N GLY A 382 -13.78 -2.65 -5.76
CA GLY A 382 -14.67 -3.08 -4.69
C GLY A 382 -15.16 -1.93 -3.79
N THR A 383 -14.51 -0.76 -3.84
CA THR A 383 -14.89 0.40 -3.01
C THR A 383 -16.31 0.88 -3.33
N LEU A 384 -16.66 1.01 -4.61
CA LEU A 384 -18.03 1.32 -5.04
C LEU A 384 -19.04 0.30 -4.51
N THR A 385 -18.70 -0.99 -4.58
CA THR A 385 -19.57 -2.06 -4.07
C THR A 385 -19.82 -1.89 -2.58
N LEU A 386 -18.76 -1.59 -1.83
CA LEU A 386 -18.83 -1.36 -0.40
C LEU A 386 -19.66 -0.11 -0.05
N ALA A 387 -19.52 0.97 -0.81
CA ALA A 387 -20.29 2.20 -0.63
C ALA A 387 -21.79 1.97 -0.86
N VAL A 388 -22.16 1.24 -1.92
CA VAL A 388 -23.56 0.88 -2.19
C VAL A 388 -24.16 0.02 -1.07
N LEU A 389 -23.40 -0.94 -0.56
CA LEU A 389 -23.85 -1.79 0.55
C LEU A 389 -23.97 -1.00 1.85
N ALA A 390 -23.03 -0.09 2.14
CA ALA A 390 -23.05 0.75 3.33
C ALA A 390 -24.26 1.69 3.32
N ALA A 391 -24.52 2.37 2.19
CA ALA A 391 -25.68 3.22 2.00
C ALA A 391 -27.00 2.45 2.18
N ARG A 392 -27.09 1.21 1.68
CA ARG A 392 -28.27 0.35 1.85
C ARG A 392 -28.49 -0.10 3.29
N SER A 393 -27.44 -0.18 4.09
CA SER A 393 -27.47 -0.62 5.49
C SER A 393 -27.46 0.54 6.48
N ASP A 394 -27.60 1.79 6.01
CA ASP A 394 -27.51 3.00 6.83
C ASP A 394 -26.20 3.10 7.64
N VAL A 395 -25.10 2.55 7.10
CA VAL A 395 -23.77 2.61 7.70
C VAL A 395 -22.98 3.77 7.08
N PRO A 396 -22.39 4.66 7.89
CA PRO A 396 -21.62 5.78 7.37
C PRO A 396 -20.37 5.30 6.62
N PHE A 397 -20.12 5.91 5.47
CA PHE A 397 -19.02 5.60 4.56
C PHE A 397 -18.11 6.82 4.39
N PHE A 398 -16.87 6.71 4.86
CA PHE A 398 -15.89 7.80 4.78
C PHE A 398 -14.71 7.44 3.90
N VAL A 399 -14.30 8.43 3.12
CA VAL A 399 -13.04 8.40 2.36
C VAL A 399 -11.99 9.18 3.13
N CYS A 400 -10.89 8.52 3.46
CA CYS A 400 -9.76 9.08 4.17
C CYS A 400 -8.63 9.39 3.18
N ALA A 401 -8.44 10.68 2.88
CA ALA A 401 -7.43 11.13 1.94
C ALA A 401 -6.93 12.53 2.31
N ALA A 402 -5.63 12.77 2.17
CA ALA A 402 -5.08 14.09 2.42
C ALA A 402 -5.45 15.06 1.26
N THR A 403 -5.44 16.37 1.51
CA THR A 403 -5.77 17.38 0.48
C THR A 403 -5.00 17.20 -0.84
N PRO A 404 -3.72 16.80 -0.85
CA PRO A 404 -3.03 16.45 -2.08
C PRO A 404 -3.80 15.46 -2.96
N THR A 405 -4.53 14.47 -2.45
CA THR A 405 -5.26 13.48 -3.27
C THR A 405 -6.41 14.09 -4.09
N ILE A 406 -6.83 15.33 -3.79
CA ILE A 406 -7.91 16.04 -4.49
C ILE A 406 -7.37 16.67 -5.79
N ASP A 407 -7.88 16.18 -6.92
CA ASP A 407 -7.60 16.68 -8.26
C ASP A 407 -8.66 17.70 -8.69
N ARG A 408 -8.42 18.97 -8.36
CA ARG A 408 -9.28 20.10 -8.74
C ARG A 408 -9.37 20.31 -10.26
N GLY A 409 -8.46 19.73 -11.05
CA GLY A 409 -8.48 19.83 -12.51
C GLY A 409 -9.47 18.85 -13.16
N THR A 410 -9.89 17.82 -12.43
CA THR A 410 -10.84 16.81 -12.92
C THR A 410 -12.24 17.13 -12.37
N ALA A 411 -13.18 17.45 -13.26
CA ALA A 411 -14.51 17.91 -12.85
C ALA A 411 -15.33 16.84 -12.11
N ASP A 412 -15.36 15.62 -12.65
CA ASP A 412 -16.19 14.53 -12.15
C ASP A 412 -15.57 13.14 -12.38
N GLY A 413 -16.26 12.11 -11.89
CA GLY A 413 -15.84 10.72 -11.98
C GLY A 413 -15.74 10.15 -13.39
N ALA A 414 -16.41 10.74 -14.39
CA ALA A 414 -16.36 10.24 -15.76
C ALA A 414 -15.00 10.49 -16.43
N ALA A 415 -14.24 11.47 -15.94
CA ALA A 415 -12.90 11.78 -16.39
C ALA A 415 -11.79 11.03 -15.61
N LEU A 416 -12.13 10.29 -14.55
CA LEU A 416 -11.16 9.52 -13.76
C LEU A 416 -10.72 8.26 -14.54
N PRO A 417 -9.39 8.03 -14.70
CA PRO A 417 -8.89 6.93 -15.53
C PRO A 417 -8.95 5.59 -14.79
N VAL A 418 -9.90 4.73 -15.17
CA VAL A 418 -9.91 3.32 -14.72
C VAL A 418 -8.82 2.55 -15.44
N THR A 419 -7.88 1.99 -14.67
CA THR A 419 -6.80 1.14 -15.19
C THR A 419 -7.14 -0.34 -15.08
N PHE A 420 -6.57 -1.13 -15.99
CA PHE A 420 -6.72 -2.59 -16.02
C PHE A 420 -5.40 -3.27 -15.69
N GLY A 421 -5.46 -4.23 -14.77
CA GLY A 421 -4.36 -5.11 -14.41
C GLY A 421 -4.29 -6.34 -15.31
N ALA A 422 -3.38 -7.26 -15.01
CA ALA A 422 -3.23 -8.46 -15.81
C ALA A 422 -4.37 -9.45 -15.53
N PRO A 423 -4.91 -10.16 -16.55
CA PRO A 423 -5.87 -11.25 -16.33
C PRO A 423 -5.34 -12.36 -15.41
N SER A 424 -4.01 -12.51 -15.36
CA SER A 424 -3.33 -13.45 -14.46
C SER A 424 -3.56 -13.15 -12.98
N ASP A 425 -3.77 -11.89 -12.59
CA ASP A 425 -3.99 -11.55 -11.18
C ASP A 425 -5.34 -12.08 -10.68
N VAL A 426 -6.31 -12.22 -11.60
CA VAL A 426 -7.62 -12.81 -11.32
C VAL A 426 -7.56 -14.33 -11.40
N THR A 427 -6.80 -14.91 -12.32
CA THR A 427 -6.78 -16.36 -12.56
C THR A 427 -5.72 -17.12 -11.75
N LEU A 428 -4.77 -16.40 -11.14
CA LEU A 428 -3.71 -16.95 -10.29
C LEU A 428 -3.72 -16.30 -8.91
N ILE A 429 -3.36 -17.09 -7.90
CA ILE A 429 -3.00 -16.60 -6.56
C ILE A 429 -1.65 -17.20 -6.23
N ARG A 430 -0.63 -16.35 -6.00
CA ARG A 430 0.75 -16.78 -5.69
C ARG A 430 1.30 -17.81 -6.71
N GLY A 431 1.01 -17.61 -7.99
CA GLY A 431 1.44 -18.50 -9.07
C GLY A 431 0.63 -19.81 -9.17
N MET A 432 -0.30 -20.07 -8.25
CA MET A 432 -1.21 -21.20 -8.32
C MET A 432 -2.46 -20.82 -9.11
N SER A 433 -2.82 -21.67 -10.07
CA SER A 433 -3.99 -21.45 -10.90
C SER A 433 -5.28 -21.76 -10.13
N ILE A 434 -6.22 -20.82 -10.14
CA ILE A 434 -7.55 -20.95 -9.51
C ILE A 434 -8.69 -20.93 -10.54
N ALA A 435 -8.35 -20.83 -11.82
CA ALA A 435 -9.26 -20.90 -12.94
C ALA A 435 -8.72 -21.91 -13.97
N PRO A 436 -9.54 -22.45 -14.87
CA PRO A 436 -9.06 -23.29 -15.97
C PRO A 436 -7.94 -22.60 -16.78
N THR A 437 -6.96 -23.38 -17.24
CA THR A 437 -5.87 -22.84 -18.07
C THR A 437 -6.42 -22.19 -19.34
N GLY A 438 -5.98 -20.97 -19.63
CA GLY A 438 -6.43 -20.20 -20.80
C GLY A 438 -7.74 -19.44 -20.59
N SER A 439 -8.30 -19.43 -19.37
CA SER A 439 -9.40 -18.53 -19.04
C SER A 439 -9.02 -17.07 -19.27
N ASP A 440 -9.92 -16.33 -19.93
CA ASP A 440 -9.86 -14.87 -19.98
C ASP A 440 -10.35 -14.28 -18.65
N ALA A 441 -9.94 -13.05 -18.33
CA ALA A 441 -10.40 -12.32 -17.16
C ALA A 441 -10.32 -10.80 -17.33
N LEU A 442 -11.36 -10.12 -16.87
CA LEU A 442 -11.37 -8.67 -16.72
C LEU A 442 -10.85 -8.29 -15.34
N ASN A 443 -9.93 -7.33 -15.29
CA ASN A 443 -9.28 -6.91 -14.05
C ASN A 443 -9.20 -5.37 -13.96
N PRO A 444 -10.30 -4.65 -13.72
CA PRO A 444 -10.21 -3.25 -13.30
C PRO A 444 -9.54 -3.18 -11.92
N THR A 445 -8.51 -2.35 -11.78
CA THR A 445 -7.78 -2.24 -10.49
C THR A 445 -8.40 -1.21 -9.54
N PHE A 446 -9.21 -0.30 -10.09
CA PHE A 446 -9.91 0.75 -9.37
C PHE A 446 -11.35 0.85 -9.86
N ASP A 447 -12.24 1.38 -9.02
CA ASP A 447 -13.58 1.82 -9.40
C ASP A 447 -13.83 3.26 -8.92
N VAL A 448 -14.87 3.87 -9.47
CA VAL A 448 -15.30 5.23 -9.11
C VAL A 448 -16.50 5.13 -8.20
N THR A 449 -16.38 5.70 -7.00
CA THR A 449 -17.47 5.85 -6.04
C THR A 449 -18.07 7.26 -6.17
N PRO A 450 -19.33 7.39 -6.59
CA PRO A 450 -20.03 8.66 -6.64
C PRO A 450 -20.09 9.37 -5.28
N ALA A 451 -20.00 10.70 -5.31
CA ALA A 451 -19.99 11.53 -4.10
C ALA A 451 -21.25 11.40 -3.22
N ASP A 452 -22.40 11.07 -3.80
CA ASP A 452 -23.67 10.89 -3.08
C ASP A 452 -23.71 9.64 -2.19
N LEU A 453 -22.81 8.68 -2.41
CA LEU A 453 -22.61 7.52 -1.54
C LEU A 453 -21.60 7.78 -0.40
N ILE A 454 -20.93 8.93 -0.40
CA ILE A 454 -19.87 9.26 0.55
C ILE A 454 -20.45 10.14 1.67
N THR A 455 -20.42 9.64 2.90
CA THR A 455 -20.85 10.38 4.10
C THR A 455 -19.94 11.58 4.40
N GLY A 456 -18.65 11.46 4.10
CA GLY A 456 -17.70 12.57 4.20
C GLY A 456 -16.27 12.19 3.82
N PHE A 457 -15.43 13.21 3.68
CA PHE A 457 -13.99 13.07 3.50
C PHE A 457 -13.25 13.42 4.78
N VAL A 458 -12.38 12.52 5.23
CA VAL A 458 -11.48 12.78 6.36
C VAL A 458 -10.15 13.24 5.80
N THR A 459 -9.77 14.47 6.14
CA THR A 459 -8.56 15.14 5.68
C THR A 459 -7.75 15.66 6.86
N GLU A 460 -6.53 16.14 6.61
CA GLU A 460 -5.70 16.80 7.61
C GLU A 460 -6.25 18.15 8.12
N VAL A 461 -7.20 18.75 7.39
CA VAL A 461 -7.86 20.01 7.76
C VAL A 461 -9.24 19.79 8.39
N GLY A 462 -9.62 18.54 8.64
CA GLY A 462 -10.88 18.15 9.26
C GLY A 462 -11.75 17.25 8.39
N VAL A 463 -12.98 17.01 8.85
CA VAL A 463 -13.97 16.17 8.15
C VAL A 463 -14.91 17.02 7.31
N LEU A 464 -14.82 16.88 5.99
CA LEU A 464 -15.72 17.51 5.03
C LEU A 464 -16.98 16.65 4.87
N ARG A 465 -18.16 17.27 4.85
CA ARG A 465 -19.46 16.58 4.70
C ARG A 465 -20.27 17.19 3.56
N PRO A 466 -21.21 16.45 2.97
CA PRO A 466 -22.13 16.98 1.98
C PRO A 466 -22.93 18.21 2.48
N PRO A 467 -23.32 19.14 1.58
CA PRO A 467 -22.92 19.20 0.18
C PRO A 467 -21.42 19.53 0.08
N PHE A 468 -20.68 18.75 -0.71
CA PHE A 468 -19.29 19.08 -0.99
C PHE A 468 -19.30 20.33 -1.86
N PRO A 469 -18.72 21.45 -1.41
CA PRO A 469 -18.71 22.66 -2.21
C PRO A 469 -18.03 22.37 -3.55
N GLU A 470 -18.56 22.95 -4.63
CA GLU A 470 -17.79 23.08 -5.88
C GLU A 470 -16.47 23.77 -5.49
N ALA A 471 -15.37 23.02 -5.55
CA ALA A 471 -14.07 23.46 -5.05
C ALA A 471 -13.48 24.62 -5.86
#